data_AF-A0A4Q2Y3X3-F1
#
_entry.id   AF-A0A4Q2Y3X3-F1
#
_cell.length_a   1.000
_cell.length_b   1.000
_cell.length_c   1.000
_cell.angle_alpha   90.00
_cell.angle_beta   90.00
_cell.angle_gamma   90.00
#
_symmetry.space_group_name_H-M   'P 1'
#
loop_
_entity.id
_entity.type
_entity.pdbx_description
1 polymer ?
#
loop_
_entity_poly.entity_id
_entity_poly.type
_entity_poly.pdbx_seq_one_letter_code
_entity_poly.pdbx_strand_id
1 'polypeptide(L)'
;EISARGVVDFLIFSPEFPRSVRFCIERLDASLHKVSGTPRGTFSNESERVAGKLLADINFSSTDDVFKEGLHGYLDGLQTKFNAIGAEIFETYVLLPERTTETPPEPERVKSAVAGWQSGQQQQQRNKAQQ
;
A
#
# COMPACT_ATOMS: atom_id res chain seq x y z
N GLU A 1 30.68 -24.84 -18.84
CA GLU A 1 29.50 -25.67 -19.14
C GLU A 1 28.26 -25.09 -18.49
N ILE A 2 27.09 -25.26 -19.11
CA ILE A 2 25.81 -24.87 -18.53
C ILE A 2 25.30 -26.06 -17.72
N SER A 3 25.15 -25.90 -16.42
CA SER A 3 24.58 -26.92 -15.53
C SER A 3 23.20 -26.47 -15.05
N ALA A 4 22.30 -27.43 -14.77
CA ALA A 4 20.98 -27.13 -14.23
C ALA A 4 21.07 -26.33 -12.93
N ARG A 5 22.02 -26.68 -12.05
CA ARG A 5 22.31 -25.93 -10.81
C ARG A 5 22.70 -24.49 -11.07
N GLY A 6 23.60 -24.24 -12.02
CA GLY A 6 24.01 -22.87 -12.37
C GLY A 6 22.87 -22.04 -12.98
N VAL A 7 22.01 -22.68 -13.77
CA VAL A 7 20.82 -22.01 -14.33
C VAL A 7 19.83 -21.64 -13.22
N VAL A 8 19.55 -22.54 -12.28
CA VAL A 8 18.66 -22.28 -11.13
C VAL A 8 19.23 -21.17 -10.26
N ASP A 9 20.52 -21.25 -9.92
CA ASP A 9 21.22 -20.24 -9.14
C ASP A 9 21.08 -18.84 -9.76
N PHE A 10 21.37 -18.75 -11.07
CA PHE A 10 21.27 -17.51 -11.82
C PHE A 10 19.83 -16.97 -11.93
N LEU A 11 18.86 -17.82 -12.23
CA LEU A 11 17.46 -17.40 -12.41
C LEU A 11 16.76 -17.06 -11.09
N ILE A 12 17.18 -17.63 -9.96
CA ILE A 12 16.53 -17.37 -8.67
C ILE A 12 17.28 -16.30 -7.88
N PHE A 13 18.61 -16.41 -7.75
CA PHE A 13 19.39 -15.68 -6.75
C PHE A 13 20.27 -14.55 -7.29
N SER A 14 20.35 -14.36 -8.62
CA SER A 14 21.15 -13.28 -9.19
C SER A 14 20.64 -11.91 -8.71
N PRO A 15 21.49 -11.03 -8.16
CA PRO A 15 21.09 -9.68 -7.79
C PRO A 15 21.16 -8.68 -8.95
N GLU A 16 21.67 -9.09 -10.12
CA GLU A 16 21.97 -8.22 -11.25
C GLU A 16 21.14 -8.55 -12.49
N PHE A 17 20.65 -9.80 -12.59
CA PHE A 17 19.86 -10.22 -13.73
C PHE A 17 18.40 -9.76 -13.58
N PRO A 18 17.87 -8.88 -14.46
CA PRO A 18 16.55 -8.25 -14.27
C PRO A 18 15.35 -9.19 -14.29
N ARG A 19 15.54 -10.43 -14.75
CA ARG A 19 14.50 -11.48 -14.75
C ARG A 19 14.70 -12.53 -13.68
N SER A 20 15.69 -12.37 -12.81
CA SER A 20 15.83 -13.25 -11.67
C SER A 20 14.79 -12.94 -10.59
N VAL A 21 14.42 -13.96 -9.82
CA VAL A 21 13.41 -13.82 -8.75
C VAL A 21 13.87 -12.78 -7.72
N ARG A 22 15.12 -12.90 -7.23
CA ARG A 22 15.71 -11.98 -6.25
C ARG A 22 15.71 -10.53 -6.75
N PHE A 23 16.14 -10.27 -7.98
CA PHE A 23 16.13 -8.92 -8.54
C PHE A 23 14.71 -8.35 -8.57
N CYS A 24 13.75 -9.13 -9.06
CA CYS A 24 12.36 -8.69 -9.19
C CYS A 24 11.74 -8.36 -7.83
N ILE A 25 11.89 -9.21 -6.81
CA ILE A 25 11.32 -8.93 -5.48
C ILE A 25 12.01 -7.75 -4.79
N GLU A 26 13.32 -7.57 -4.98
CA GLU A 26 14.07 -6.41 -4.50
C GLU A 26 13.56 -5.10 -5.12
N ARG A 27 13.24 -5.12 -6.43
CA ARG A 27 12.64 -3.97 -7.11
C ARG A 27 11.20 -3.72 -6.64
N LEU A 28 10.43 -4.78 -6.39
CA LEU A 28 9.06 -4.69 -5.89
C LEU A 28 9.04 -4.04 -4.50
N ASP A 29 9.82 -4.57 -3.56
CA ASP A 29 10.00 -4.04 -2.21
C ASP A 29 10.39 -2.55 -2.23
N ALA A 30 11.42 -2.21 -3.01
CA ALA A 30 11.86 -0.82 -3.16
C ALA A 30 10.78 0.09 -3.75
N SER A 31 9.89 -0.44 -4.60
CA SER A 31 8.79 0.33 -5.19
C SER A 31 7.66 0.55 -4.20
N LEU A 32 7.30 -0.46 -3.39
CA LEU A 32 6.30 -0.32 -2.33
C LEU A 32 6.70 0.77 -1.33
N HIS A 33 7.96 0.75 -0.90
CA HIS A 33 8.51 1.78 -0.01
C HIS A 33 8.52 3.18 -0.62
N LYS A 34 8.73 3.31 -1.93
CA LYS A 34 8.62 4.59 -2.63
C LYS A 34 7.18 5.09 -2.68
N VAL A 35 6.20 4.20 -2.81
CA VAL A 35 4.78 4.55 -2.86
C VAL A 35 4.27 4.97 -1.48
N SER A 36 4.62 4.24 -0.42
CA SER A 36 4.19 4.58 0.95
C SER A 36 4.96 5.72 1.59
N GLY A 37 6.18 6.01 1.11
CA GLY A 37 7.10 6.96 1.75
C GLY A 37 7.82 6.40 2.98
N THR A 38 7.68 5.11 3.27
CA THR A 38 8.32 4.45 4.41
C THR A 38 9.75 4.02 4.06
N PRO A 39 10.76 4.23 4.94
CA PRO A 39 12.11 3.72 4.70
C PRO A 39 12.18 2.19 4.58
N ARG A 40 13.05 1.71 3.68
CA ARG A 40 13.31 0.26 3.53
C ARG A 40 13.86 -0.33 4.83
N GLY A 41 13.52 -1.60 5.09
CA GLY A 41 13.88 -2.31 6.32
C GLY A 41 12.93 -2.08 7.48
N THR A 42 11.93 -1.22 7.31
CA THR A 42 10.73 -1.13 8.16
C THR A 42 9.49 -1.44 7.32
N PHE A 43 8.28 -1.42 7.88
CA PHE A 43 7.06 -1.55 7.09
C PHE A 43 5.94 -0.70 7.71
N SER A 44 5.04 -0.23 6.86
CA SER A 44 3.86 0.58 7.23
C SER A 44 2.53 -0.10 6.90
N ASN A 45 2.56 -1.13 6.06
CA ASN A 45 1.41 -1.90 5.62
C ASN A 45 1.79 -3.36 5.38
N GLU A 46 0.76 -4.19 5.19
CA GLU A 46 0.92 -5.64 5.01
C GLU A 46 1.72 -5.98 3.75
N SER A 47 1.48 -5.27 2.64
CA SER A 47 2.14 -5.51 1.36
C SER A 47 3.67 -5.37 1.45
N GLU A 48 4.16 -4.35 2.15
CA GLU A 48 5.59 -4.17 2.45
C GLU A 48 6.13 -5.30 3.32
N ARG A 49 5.39 -5.67 4.37
CA ARG A 49 5.85 -6.71 5.29
C ARG A 49 6.01 -8.06 4.58
N VAL A 50 5.03 -8.47 3.78
CA VAL A 50 5.09 -9.76 3.08
C VAL A 50 6.13 -9.76 1.95
N ALA A 51 6.31 -8.64 1.25
CA ALA A 51 7.35 -8.50 0.22
C ALA A 51 8.76 -8.52 0.83
N GLY A 52 8.99 -7.74 1.88
CA GLY A 52 10.26 -7.71 2.61
C GLY A 52 10.60 -9.05 3.25
N LYS A 53 9.61 -9.78 3.76
CA LYS A 53 9.80 -11.16 4.26
C LYS A 53 10.26 -12.10 3.14
N LEU A 54 9.61 -12.10 1.98
CA LEU A 54 10.02 -12.94 0.85
C LEU A 54 11.43 -12.57 0.34
N LEU A 55 11.74 -11.27 0.28
CA LEU A 55 13.08 -10.80 -0.08
C LEU A 55 14.14 -11.32 0.89
N ALA A 56 13.87 -11.26 2.21
CA ALA A 56 14.75 -11.82 3.22
C ALA A 56 14.91 -13.34 3.06
N ASP A 57 13.80 -14.08 2.90
CA ASP A 57 13.83 -15.53 2.66
C ASP A 57 14.74 -15.88 1.47
N ILE A 58 14.62 -15.17 0.35
CA ILE A 58 15.44 -15.40 -0.85
C ILE A 58 16.91 -15.02 -0.61
N ASN A 59 17.18 -13.93 0.11
CA ASN A 59 18.56 -13.48 0.40
C ASN A 59 19.34 -14.47 1.29
N PHE A 60 18.64 -15.24 2.13
CA PHE A 60 19.24 -16.22 3.04
C PHE A 60 19.06 -17.68 2.59
N SER A 61 18.39 -17.89 1.45
CA SER A 61 18.26 -19.20 0.82
C SER A 61 19.43 -19.48 -0.11
N SER A 62 19.71 -20.75 -0.34
CA SER A 62 20.76 -21.21 -1.25
C SER A 62 20.20 -22.11 -2.34
N THR A 63 20.97 -22.26 -3.41
CA THR A 63 20.66 -23.24 -4.46
C THR A 63 20.56 -24.67 -3.88
N ASP A 64 21.32 -25.03 -2.84
CA ASP A 64 21.19 -26.33 -2.20
C ASP A 64 19.85 -26.54 -1.49
N ASP A 65 19.29 -25.49 -0.88
CA ASP A 65 17.97 -25.54 -0.26
C ASP A 65 16.88 -25.83 -1.30
N VAL A 66 16.97 -25.17 -2.46
CA VAL A 66 16.06 -25.39 -3.60
C VAL A 66 16.10 -26.84 -4.07
N PHE A 67 17.29 -27.42 -4.22
CA PHE A 67 17.42 -28.82 -4.66
C PHE A 67 17.04 -29.84 -3.57
N LYS A 68 17.18 -29.48 -2.29
CA LYS A 68 16.75 -30.31 -1.16
C LYS A 68 15.23 -30.38 -1.05
N GLU A 69 14.54 -29.26 -1.27
CA GLU A 69 13.07 -29.18 -1.32
C GLU A 69 12.52 -29.77 -2.64
N GLY A 70 13.26 -29.60 -3.72
CA GLY A 70 12.84 -29.92 -5.08
C GLY A 70 12.37 -28.66 -5.82
N LEU A 71 12.83 -28.49 -7.06
CA LEU A 71 12.63 -27.26 -7.82
C LEU A 71 11.14 -26.90 -8.00
N HIS A 72 10.29 -27.88 -8.32
CA HIS A 72 8.86 -27.61 -8.53
C HIS A 72 8.19 -27.11 -7.24
N GLY A 73 8.42 -27.79 -6.12
CA GLY A 73 7.86 -27.39 -4.83
C GLY A 73 8.32 -26.00 -4.40
N TYR A 74 9.61 -25.70 -4.58
CA TYR A 74 10.15 -24.38 -4.30
C TYR A 74 9.49 -23.27 -5.15
N LEU A 75 9.31 -23.53 -6.46
CA LEU A 75 8.67 -22.60 -7.37
C LEU A 75 7.17 -22.41 -7.06
N ASP A 76 6.45 -23.47 -6.69
CA ASP A 76 5.05 -23.39 -6.24
C ASP A 76 4.93 -22.54 -4.97
N GLY A 77 5.88 -22.71 -4.04
CA GLY A 77 5.98 -21.90 -2.82
C GLY A 77 6.23 -20.43 -3.14
N LEU A 78 7.13 -20.12 -4.07
CA LEU A 78 7.36 -18.76 -4.54
C LEU A 78 6.10 -18.16 -5.18
N GLN A 79 5.43 -18.91 -6.07
CA GLN A 79 4.20 -18.45 -6.72
C GLN A 79 3.11 -18.12 -5.69
N THR A 80 2.94 -18.97 -4.68
CA THR A 80 1.98 -18.73 -3.59
C THR A 80 2.30 -17.43 -2.84
N LYS A 81 3.58 -17.19 -2.51
CA LYS A 81 4.01 -15.95 -1.84
C LYS A 81 3.81 -14.72 -2.74
N PHE A 82 4.07 -14.81 -4.04
CA PHE A 82 3.80 -13.72 -4.98
C PHE A 82 2.31 -13.40 -5.10
N ASN A 83 1.45 -14.41 -5.14
CA ASN A 83 0.00 -14.21 -5.15
C ASN A 83 -0.47 -13.50 -3.88
N ALA A 84 0.06 -13.88 -2.72
CA ALA A 84 -0.23 -13.18 -1.46
C ALA A 84 0.21 -11.72 -1.50
N ILE A 85 1.42 -11.42 -1.98
CA ILE A 85 1.88 -10.04 -2.15
C ILE A 85 0.95 -9.26 -3.09
N GLY A 86 0.56 -9.86 -4.21
CA GLY A 86 -0.36 -9.24 -5.17
C GLY A 86 -1.73 -8.90 -4.56
N ALA A 87 -2.26 -9.80 -3.74
CA ALA A 87 -3.51 -9.57 -2.99
C ALA A 87 -3.35 -8.40 -2.01
N GLU A 88 -2.28 -8.39 -1.19
CA GLU A 88 -2.05 -7.30 -0.23
C GLU A 88 -1.84 -5.94 -0.90
N ILE A 89 -1.18 -5.90 -2.06
CA ILE A 89 -1.04 -4.68 -2.86
C ILE A 89 -2.41 -4.19 -3.33
N PHE A 90 -3.26 -5.12 -3.82
CA PHE A 90 -4.59 -4.79 -4.30
C PHE A 90 -5.46 -4.24 -3.17
N GLU A 91 -5.47 -4.89 -2.01
CA GLU A 91 -6.20 -4.43 -0.81
C GLU A 91 -5.67 -3.07 -0.32
N THR A 92 -4.35 -2.86 -0.29
CA THR A 92 -3.76 -1.64 0.29
C THR A 92 -3.90 -0.43 -0.63
N TYR A 93 -3.72 -0.59 -1.95
CA TYR A 93 -3.54 0.54 -2.87
C TYR A 93 -4.60 0.65 -3.96
N VAL A 94 -5.37 -0.41 -4.23
CA VAL A 94 -6.35 -0.43 -5.34
C VAL A 94 -7.77 -0.39 -4.81
N LEU A 95 -8.10 -1.25 -3.85
CA LEU A 95 -9.36 -1.19 -3.13
C LEU A 95 -9.30 -0.04 -2.14
N LEU A 96 -9.75 1.14 -2.57
CA LEU A 96 -10.06 2.25 -1.68
C LEU A 96 -11.14 1.79 -0.68
N PRO A 97 -10.84 1.62 0.62
CA PRO A 97 -11.89 1.52 1.62
C PRO A 97 -12.40 2.95 1.81
N GLU A 98 -13.45 3.31 1.07
CA GLU A 98 -14.37 4.41 1.39
C GLU A 98 -13.74 5.77 1.77
N ARG A 99 -12.79 6.29 0.99
CA ARG A 99 -12.63 7.77 0.89
C ARG A 99 -13.65 8.38 -0.07
N THR A 100 -14.91 7.95 0.03
CA THR A 100 -16.07 8.56 -0.66
C THR A 100 -17.23 8.88 0.28
N THR A 101 -17.10 8.66 1.59
CA THR A 101 -18.15 9.04 2.56
C THR A 101 -17.63 9.88 3.73
N GLU A 102 -16.82 10.89 3.47
CA GLU A 102 -16.80 12.07 4.33
C GLU A 102 -16.82 13.30 3.43
N THR A 103 -18.02 13.65 2.95
CA THR A 103 -18.28 15.07 2.72
C THR A 103 -18.04 15.73 4.09
N PRO A 104 -17.12 16.69 4.23
CA PRO A 104 -17.03 17.46 5.46
C PRO A 104 -18.45 17.93 5.81
N PRO A 105 -18.91 17.83 7.07
CA PRO A 105 -20.24 18.32 7.41
C PRO A 105 -20.36 19.72 6.83
N GLU A 106 -21.33 19.92 5.93
CA GLU A 106 -21.59 21.21 5.31
C GLU A 106 -21.55 22.23 6.45
N PRO A 107 -20.64 23.22 6.43
CA PRO A 107 -20.51 24.14 7.56
C PRO A 107 -21.92 24.70 7.77
N GLU A 108 -22.51 24.41 8.93
CA GLU A 108 -23.92 24.63 9.20
C GLU A 108 -24.31 25.96 8.60
N ARG A 109 -25.04 25.90 7.48
CA ARG A 109 -25.40 27.08 6.71
C ARG A 109 -25.99 28.05 7.70
N VAL A 110 -25.30 29.16 7.93
CA VAL A 110 -25.53 30.07 9.04
C VAL A 110 -27.00 30.48 9.05
N LYS A 111 -27.82 29.76 9.83
CA LYS A 111 -29.23 30.12 10.08
C LYS A 111 -29.32 31.41 10.88
N SER A 112 -28.19 31.95 11.35
CA SER A 112 -28.13 33.15 12.17
C SER A 112 -28.10 34.46 11.39
N ALA A 113 -27.85 34.46 10.08
CA ALA A 113 -27.87 35.70 9.31
C ALA A 113 -29.30 36.26 9.28
N VAL A 114 -30.27 35.52 8.71
CA VAL A 114 -31.67 35.97 8.57
C VAL A 114 -32.33 36.27 9.92
N ALA A 115 -32.07 35.48 10.95
CA ALA A 115 -32.60 35.71 12.30
C ALA A 115 -32.09 37.02 12.94
N GLY A 116 -30.84 37.42 12.63
CA GLY A 116 -30.27 38.70 13.07
C GLY A 116 -30.90 39.92 12.37
N TRP A 117 -31.24 39.82 11.08
CA TRP A 117 -31.91 40.91 10.35
C TRP A 117 -33.36 41.12 10.80
N GLN A 118 -34.06 40.03 11.16
CA GLN A 118 -35.47 40.08 11.54
C GLN A 118 -35.69 40.71 12.92
N SER A 119 -34.78 40.46 13.86
CA SER A 119 -34.81 41.06 15.19
C SER A 119 -34.46 42.57 15.17
N GLY A 120 -33.53 42.99 14.30
CA GLY A 120 -33.20 44.41 14.10
C GLY A 120 -34.35 45.25 13.52
N GLN A 121 -35.13 44.70 12.58
CA GLN A 121 -36.27 45.40 11.98
C GLN A 121 -37.42 45.61 12.97
N GLN A 122 -37.66 44.65 13.86
CA GLN A 122 -38.77 44.74 14.82
C GLN A 122 -38.51 45.78 15.92
N GLN A 123 -37.24 45.96 16.33
CA GLN A 123 -36.85 47.00 17.27
C GLN A 123 -36.98 48.41 16.68
N GLN A 124 -36.68 48.58 15.39
CA GLN A 124 -36.73 49.88 14.73
C GLN A 124 -38.17 50.36 14.48
N GLN A 125 -39.12 49.44 14.29
CA GLN A 125 -40.55 49.76 14.24
C GLN A 125 -41.12 50.13 15.61
N ARG A 126 -40.65 49.46 16.69
CA ARG A 126 -41.08 49.78 18.07
C ARG A 126 -40.66 51.18 18.51
N ASN A 127 -39.44 51.60 18.17
CA ASN A 127 -38.96 52.95 18.51
C ASN A 127 -39.64 54.06 17.71
N LYS A 128 -40.12 53.78 16.49
CA LYS A 128 -40.90 54.74 15.68
C LYS A 128 -42.35 54.92 16.14
N ALA A 129 -42.89 53.98 16.93
CA ALA A 129 -44.25 54.07 17.48
C ALA A 129 -44.32 54.74 18.86
N GLN A 130 -43.17 55.10 19.45
CA GLN A 130 -43.05 55.75 20.75
C GLN A 130 -42.60 57.22 20.67
N GLN A 131 -42.48 57.77 19.46
CA GLN A 131 -42.35 59.20 19.17
C GLN A 131 -43.62 59.69 18.50
#